data_AF-A0A2P4PLX9-F1
#
_entry.id   AF-A0A2P4PLX9-F1
#
_cell.length_a   1.000
_cell.length_b   1.000
_cell.length_c   1.000
_cell.angle_alpha   90.00
_cell.angle_beta   90.00
_cell.angle_gamma   90.00
#
_symmetry.space_group_name_H-M   'P 1'
#
loop_
_entity.id
_entity.type
_entity.pdbx_description
1 polymer ?
#
loop_
_entity_poly.entity_id
_entity_poly.type
_entity_poly.pdbx_seq_one_letter_code
_entity_poly.pdbx_strand_id
1 'polypeptide(L)' 'MKETYENQISFPEINSAGMEIILEYIYTGSVKEESLTKDNTIEAFYAADYFQLSDLQDFITKTIKSTNFAKNYSPELLS' A
#
# COMPACT_ATOMS: atom_id res chain seq x y z
N MET A 1 -21.73 -7.63 12.62
CA MET A 1 -21.42 -6.30 12.05
C MET A 1 -22.45 -5.34 12.61
N LYS A 2 -22.04 -4.29 13.32
CA LYS A 2 -22.98 -3.27 13.79
C LYS A 2 -23.23 -2.39 12.56
N GLU A 3 -24.39 -2.51 11.93
CA GLU A 3 -24.79 -1.57 10.87
C GLU A 3 -25.06 -0.23 11.53
N THR A 4 -24.01 0.56 11.69
CA THR A 4 -24.10 1.94 12.12
C THR A 4 -24.21 2.79 10.86
N TYR A 5 -25.27 3.58 10.72
CA TYR A 5 -25.47 4.54 9.62
C TYR A 5 -24.51 5.75 9.72
N GLU A 6 -23.29 5.51 10.18
CA GLU A 6 -22.25 6.52 10.33
C GLU A 6 -21.65 6.80 8.95
N ASN A 7 -21.67 8.06 8.54
CA ASN A 7 -21.10 8.49 7.26
C ASN A 7 -19.59 8.73 7.35
N GLN A 8 -18.98 8.47 8.51
CA GLN A 8 -17.56 8.66 8.78
C GLN A 8 -16.97 7.42 9.40
N ILE A 9 -15.79 7.05 8.91
CA ILE A 9 -14.94 5.99 9.48
C ILE A 9 -13.56 6.58 9.75
N SER A 10 -12.80 5.94 10.64
CA SER A 10 -11.44 6.37 11.00
C SER A 10 -10.51 5.18 11.05
N PHE A 11 -9.33 5.34 10.46
CA PHE A 11 -8.27 4.34 10.45
C PHE A 11 -7.02 4.95 11.10
N PRO A 12 -6.92 4.93 12.44
CA PRO A 12 -5.84 5.60 13.16
C PRO A 12 -4.46 5.02 12.84
N GLU A 13 -4.40 3.73 12.46
CA GLU A 13 -3.15 3.03 12.14
C GLU A 13 -2.70 3.23 10.69
N ILE A 14 -3.50 3.88 9.84
CA ILE A 14 -3.24 3.97 8.39
C ILE A 14 -2.81 5.39 8.03
N ASN A 15 -1.61 5.50 7.46
CA ASN A 15 -1.09 6.75 6.92
C ASN A 15 -1.93 7.20 5.71
N SER A 16 -2.11 8.51 5.53
CA SER A 16 -2.86 9.09 4.40
C SER A 16 -2.30 8.68 3.04
N ALA A 17 -0.99 8.57 2.89
CA ALA A 17 -0.34 8.13 1.65
C ALA A 17 -0.66 6.66 1.33
N GLY A 18 -0.69 5.80 2.35
CA GLY A 18 -1.15 4.42 2.20
C GLY A 18 -2.63 4.36 1.81
N MET A 19 -3.48 5.15 2.48
CA MET A 19 -4.91 5.20 2.19
C MET A 19 -5.22 5.70 0.77
N GLU A 20 -4.43 6.64 0.25
CA GLU A 20 -4.54 7.12 -1.14
C GLU A 20 -4.38 5.97 -2.14
N ILE A 21 -3.37 5.12 -1.96
CA ILE A 21 -3.13 3.94 -2.81
C ILE A 21 -4.26 2.92 -2.67
N ILE A 22 -4.77 2.70 -1.45
CA ILE A 22 -5.90 1.79 -1.21
C ILE A 22 -7.15 2.26 -1.94
N LEU A 23 -7.44 3.57 -1.92
CA LEU A 23 -8.58 4.12 -2.65
C LEU A 23 -8.40 3.98 -4.16
N GLU A 24 -7.21 4.28 -4.71
CA GLU A 24 -6.92 4.04 -6.14
C GLU A 24 -7.20 2.59 -6.53
N TYR A 25 -6.68 1.63 -5.74
CA TYR A 25 -6.87 0.21 -6.01
C TYR A 25 -8.33 -0.23 -5.93
N ILE A 26 -9.05 0.15 -4.86
CA ILE A 26 -10.45 -0.25 -4.68
C ILE A 26 -11.34 0.31 -5.79
N TYR A 27 -11.10 1.55 -6.24
CA TYR A 27 -11.93 2.18 -7.26
C TYR A 27 -11.59 1.75 -8.69
N THR A 28 -10.33 1.40 -8.97
CA THR A 28 -9.89 1.11 -10.34
C THR A 28 -9.53 -0.36 -10.58
N GLY A 29 -9.39 -1.16 -9.51
CA GLY A 29 -8.90 -2.54 -9.55
C GLY A 29 -7.39 -2.65 -9.82
N SER A 30 -6.65 -1.55 -9.85
CA SER A 30 -5.22 -1.52 -10.14
C SER A 30 -4.54 -0.32 -9.49
N VAL A 31 -3.22 -0.32 -9.44
CA VAL A 31 -2.42 0.85 -9.06
C VAL A 31 -1.35 1.03 -10.12
N LYS A 32 -1.13 2.26 -10.55
CA LYS A 32 -0.04 2.53 -11.49
C LYS A 32 1.31 2.42 -10.81
N GLU A 33 2.31 1.89 -11.50
CA GLU A 33 3.65 1.78 -10.92
C GLU A 33 4.21 3.15 -10.53
N GLU A 34 3.92 4.21 -11.28
CA GLU A 34 4.34 5.58 -10.96
C GLU A 34 3.68 6.18 -9.70
N SER A 35 2.55 5.62 -9.24
CA SER A 35 1.93 6.00 -7.97
C SER A 35 2.75 5.50 -6.77
N LEU A 36 3.54 4.45 -6.96
CA LEU A 36 4.42 3.88 -5.93
C LEU A 36 5.79 4.57 -5.97
N THR A 37 6.09 5.30 -4.91
CA THR A 37 7.32 6.05 -4.70
C THR A 37 8.06 5.50 -3.49
N LYS A 38 9.34 5.88 -3.31
CA LYS A 38 10.11 5.45 -2.14
C LYS A 38 9.46 5.86 -0.80
N ASP A 39 8.71 6.95 -0.83
CA ASP A 39 8.19 7.61 0.36
C ASP A 39 6.79 7.12 0.77
N ASN A 40 6.09 6.38 -0.09
CA ASN A 40 4.75 5.85 0.19
C ASN A 40 4.64 4.32 0.07
N THR A 41 5.67 3.65 -0.45
CA THR A 41 5.59 2.21 -0.77
C THR A 41 5.46 1.36 0.50
N ILE A 42 6.12 1.74 1.59
CA ILE A 42 6.04 1.01 2.87
C ILE A 42 4.64 1.17 3.47
N GLU A 43 4.12 2.39 3.47
CA GLU A 43 2.79 2.74 3.95
C GLU A 43 1.70 2.06 3.12
N ALA A 44 1.86 2.00 1.80
CA ALA A 44 0.98 1.29 0.89
C ALA A 44 0.98 -0.22 1.15
N PHE A 45 2.15 -0.82 1.40
CA PHE A 45 2.26 -2.23 1.75
C PHE A 45 1.55 -2.54 3.08
N TYR A 46 1.79 -1.72 4.11
CA TYR A 46 1.13 -1.88 5.42
C TYR A 46 -0.38 -1.68 5.32
N ALA A 47 -0.84 -0.71 4.54
CA ALA A 47 -2.26 -0.49 4.33
C ALA A 47 -2.90 -1.65 3.56
N ALA A 48 -2.22 -2.20 2.53
CA ALA A 48 -2.71 -3.35 1.78
C ALA A 48 -2.87 -4.58 2.69
N ASP A 49 -1.93 -4.80 3.61
CA ASP A 49 -2.01 -5.84 4.63
C ASP A 49 -3.21 -5.63 5.57
N TYR A 50 -3.38 -4.41 6.10
CA TYR A 50 -4.49 -4.06 7.00
C TYR A 50 -5.87 -4.31 6.35
N PHE A 51 -6.03 -3.94 5.07
CA PHE A 51 -7.27 -4.16 4.32
C PHE A 51 -7.36 -5.54 3.66
N GLN A 52 -6.38 -6.42 3.90
CA GLN A 52 -6.32 -7.79 3.37
C GLN A 52 -6.36 -7.86 1.83
N LEU A 53 -5.71 -6.91 1.17
CA LEU A 53 -5.60 -6.81 -0.29
C LEU A 53 -4.33 -7.53 -0.79
N SER A 54 -4.35 -8.86 -0.76
CA SER A 54 -3.18 -9.69 -1.10
C SER A 54 -2.61 -9.42 -2.50
N ASP A 55 -3.48 -9.21 -3.49
CA ASP A 55 -3.05 -8.96 -4.87
C ASP A 55 -2.29 -7.62 -5.00
N LEU A 56 -2.70 -6.61 -4.23
CA LEU A 56 -2.00 -5.33 -4.15
C LEU A 56 -0.67 -5.47 -3.41
N GLN A 57 -0.64 -6.25 -2.32
CA GLN A 57 0.60 -6.54 -1.58
C GLN A 57 1.64 -7.25 -2.48
N ASP A 58 1.19 -8.22 -3.28
CA ASP A 58 1.99 -8.93 -4.27
C ASP A 58 2.49 -8.00 -5.37
N PHE A 59 1.62 -7.12 -5.88
CA PHE A 59 1.98 -6.11 -6.87
C PHE A 59 3.09 -5.20 -6.34
N ILE A 60 2.91 -4.61 -5.16
CA ILE A 60 3.91 -3.74 -4.51
C ILE A 60 5.24 -4.48 -4.35
N THR A 61 5.21 -5.72 -3.84
CA THR A 61 6.42 -6.54 -3.65
C THR A 61 7.14 -6.82 -4.97
N LYS A 62 6.40 -7.10 -6.05
CA LYS A 62 6.96 -7.29 -7.40
C LYS A 62 7.58 -6.01 -7.92
N THR A 63 6.92 -4.87 -7.76
CA THR A 63 7.42 -3.55 -8.17
C THR A 63 8.73 -3.21 -7.47
N ILE A 64 8.85 -3.42 -6.16
CA ILE A 64 10.10 -3.19 -5.41
C ILE A 64 11.23 -4.09 -5.92
N LYS A 65 10.94 -5.38 -6.16
CA LYS A 65 11.92 -6.36 -6.65
C LYS A 65 12.39 -6.04 -8.07
N SER A 66 11.49 -5.60 -8.96
CA SER A 66 11.81 -5.32 -10.37
C SER A 66 12.59 -4.02 -10.54
N THR A 67 12.35 -3.01 -9.71
CA THR A 67 12.96 -1.67 -9.84
C THR A 67 14.40 -1.57 -9.32
N ASN A 68 15.04 -2.67 -8.94
CA ASN A 68 16.45 -2.68 -8.53
C ASN A 68 16.74 -1.68 -7.39
N PHE A 69 15.78 -1.50 -6.46
CA PHE A 69 16.00 -0.76 -5.21
C PHE A 69 17.21 -1.28 -4.41
N ALA A 70 17.57 -2.55 -4.62
CA ALA A 70 18.76 -3.20 -4.07
C ALA A 70 20.10 -2.55 -4.47
N LYS A 71 20.15 -1.72 -5.53
CA LYS A 71 21.37 -0.97 -5.87
C LYS A 71 21.51 0.36 -5.11
N ASN A 72 20.45 0.86 -4.47
CA ASN A 72 20.44 2.21 -3.88
C ASN A 72 20.06 2.29 -2.39
N TYR A 73 19.54 1.23 -1.76
CA TYR A 73 19.28 1.22 -0.31
C TYR A 73 19.80 -0.04 0.36
N SER A 74 20.28 0.17 1.58
CA SER A 74 21.06 -0.76 2.37
C SER A 74 20.36 -2.10 2.64
N PRO A 75 21.13 -3.16 2.88
CA PRO A 75 20.65 -4.56 2.89
C PRO A 75 19.69 -4.90 4.03
N GLU A 76 19.46 -3.99 4.98
CA GLU A 76 18.72 -4.29 6.21
C GLU A 76 17.21 -4.48 6.00
N LEU A 77 16.63 -4.00 4.90
CA LEU A 77 15.19 -4.21 4.58
C LEU A 77 14.89 -5.59 3.98
N LEU A 78 15.94 -6.35 3.63
CA LEU A 78 15.84 -7.67 3.00
C LEU A 78 16.40 -8.80 3.89
N SER A 79 16.82 -8.50 5.12
CA SER A 79 17.26 -9.47 6.14
C SER A 79 16.11 -9.80 7.10
#